data_AF-A0A8H8S960-F1
#
_entry.id   AF-A0A8H8S960-F1
#
_cell.length_a   1.000
_cell.length_b   1.000
_cell.length_c   1.000
_cell.angle_alpha   90.00
_cell.angle_beta   90.00
_cell.angle_gamma   90.00
#
_symmetry.space_group_name_H-M   'P 1'
#
loop_
_entity.id
_entity.type
_entity.pdbx_description
1 polymer ?
#
loop_
_entity_poly.entity_id
_entity_poly.type
_entity_poly.pdbx_seq_one_letter_code
_entity_poly.pdbx_strand_id
1 'polypeptide(L)'
;MVFSGEFHPWRLPSIPLWQDILEKMKAGGFNAVSIYTHWGITEGKRGVLNFEGHRSITKFLDIAKEVGILVIVRPGPYINAETTGGGLAAWTTNLADMARSNGTGFTAAWTPYISQVSKHVAPYQYPAGPVILMQSENEFLSDATEPQNPYTYGHTDYMRRIIETMRNNGITKIPITYNDFWPSGRYASGAAKVDLYGWDAYPLGFDCSDPSKWNEVGTNYDNYHQNINPAEPLYLAGKYGGTNWGNLAYPGVYTSYDYGAAISEDRTLAPKFSEIKLQGLFLHATPHYHLAGRISTGTSLSSSDQIFTTHLATVQGQNLYIVRQTTNNNTGQVEFSLRVNTTAGEETLSELVLNGRESKIIVSEYPFGKSLMRYSTAEVATWATIDREDHILLYTTNQNTTTSLASTSKAVVSGSTALKAVLINGTTTIVGPAPSSGLARVTAGKISVWLSNKTWLAPRFWQPRVSGTSGNGRYDLSPRTGSVLVFGPYLVRSATVQASTLALTGDLKSGGATELELIVPGSIRTVLWNGKPVQVSKTSVGTLKGIIQVANLTPKLPSLKSLEWRCADSLPEIAVGFDDSKWTMATKNSTVLSQSPNI
;
A
#
# COMPACT_ATOMS: atom_id res chain seq x y z
N MET A 1 4.14 11.75 -1.70
CA MET A 1 3.18 10.78 -2.25
C MET A 1 2.39 10.16 -1.12
N VAL A 2 1.11 9.83 -1.33
CA VAL A 2 0.40 8.87 -0.48
C VAL A 2 0.48 7.50 -1.14
N PHE A 3 1.07 6.53 -0.43
CA PHE A 3 1.02 5.12 -0.81
C PHE A 3 0.28 4.36 0.27
N SER A 4 -0.93 3.92 -0.05
CA SER A 4 -1.85 3.30 0.91
C SER A 4 -2.14 1.84 0.55
N GLY A 5 -2.46 1.04 1.56
CA GLY A 5 -3.20 -0.22 1.40
C GLY A 5 -4.54 -0.17 2.15
N GLU A 6 -5.47 -1.07 1.89
CA GLU A 6 -6.81 -1.09 2.48
C GLU A 6 -6.89 -2.13 3.59
N PHE A 7 -7.19 -1.74 4.83
CA PHE A 7 -7.44 -2.69 5.91
C PHE A 7 -8.84 -2.51 6.46
N HIS A 8 -9.56 -3.61 6.70
CA HIS A 8 -10.89 -3.58 7.33
C HIS A 8 -10.77 -4.06 8.79
N PRO A 9 -10.71 -3.16 9.79
CA PRO A 9 -10.47 -3.54 11.18
C PRO A 9 -11.51 -4.53 11.71
N TRP A 10 -12.75 -4.42 11.24
CA TRP A 10 -13.84 -5.33 11.59
C TRP A 10 -13.71 -6.74 10.98
N ARG A 11 -12.89 -6.96 9.95
CA ARG A 11 -12.52 -8.30 9.45
C ARG A 11 -11.44 -8.99 10.31
N LEU A 12 -10.82 -8.25 11.23
CA LEU A 12 -9.87 -8.78 12.22
C LEU A 12 -10.36 -8.39 13.63
N PRO A 13 -11.31 -9.13 14.22
CA PRO A 13 -11.96 -8.73 15.48
C PRO A 13 -11.06 -8.78 16.73
N SER A 14 -9.75 -8.97 16.55
CA SER A 14 -8.73 -8.89 17.58
C SER A 14 -7.99 -7.54 17.50
N ILE A 15 -8.42 -6.60 18.33
CA ILE A 15 -7.88 -5.22 18.38
C ILE A 15 -6.34 -5.20 18.55
N PRO A 16 -5.72 -6.00 19.44
CA PRO A 16 -4.25 -5.98 19.58
C PRO A 16 -3.50 -6.34 18.30
N LEU A 17 -4.13 -7.07 17.37
CA LEU A 17 -3.52 -7.50 16.12
C LEU A 17 -3.63 -6.43 15.01
N TRP A 18 -4.35 -5.33 15.23
CA TRP A 18 -4.35 -4.20 14.29
C TRP A 18 -2.97 -3.56 14.20
N GLN A 19 -2.27 -3.40 15.32
CA GLN A 19 -0.91 -2.87 15.34
C GLN A 19 0.04 -3.72 14.48
N ASP A 20 -0.07 -5.06 14.54
CA ASP A 20 0.74 -5.96 13.73
C ASP A 20 0.57 -5.70 12.23
N ILE A 21 -0.67 -5.54 11.76
CA ILE A 21 -0.97 -5.23 10.36
C ILE A 21 -0.38 -3.87 9.97
N LEU A 22 -0.59 -2.83 10.77
CA LEU A 22 -0.13 -1.48 10.45
C LEU A 22 1.40 -1.37 10.44
N GLU A 23 2.10 -2.07 11.34
CA GLU A 23 3.56 -2.14 11.32
C GLU A 23 4.09 -2.88 10.08
N LYS A 24 3.42 -3.96 9.66
CA LYS A 24 3.76 -4.65 8.40
C LYS A 24 3.54 -3.73 7.20
N MET A 25 2.41 -3.02 7.13
CA MET A 25 2.17 -2.05 6.06
C MET A 25 3.27 -0.97 6.04
N LYS A 26 3.59 -0.38 7.18
CA LYS A 26 4.66 0.62 7.29
C LYS A 26 6.02 0.09 6.84
N ALA A 27 6.38 -1.13 7.26
CA ALA A 27 7.62 -1.80 6.86
C ALA A 27 7.63 -2.16 5.36
N GLY A 28 6.47 -2.34 4.75
CA GLY A 28 6.26 -2.52 3.31
C GLY A 28 6.33 -1.22 2.51
N GLY A 29 6.67 -0.08 3.13
CA GLY A 29 6.77 1.21 2.46
C GLY A 29 5.43 1.93 2.29
N PHE A 30 4.34 1.47 2.90
CA PHE A 30 3.10 2.24 2.96
C PHE A 30 3.22 3.37 3.99
N ASN A 31 2.74 4.57 3.66
CA ASN A 31 2.63 5.68 4.61
C ASN A 31 1.18 5.98 5.00
N ALA A 32 0.21 5.31 4.38
CA ALA A 32 -1.19 5.41 4.71
C ALA A 32 -1.88 4.03 4.74
N VAL A 33 -3.02 3.97 5.41
CA VAL A 33 -3.97 2.87 5.36
C VAL A 33 -5.37 3.44 5.08
N SER A 34 -6.11 2.80 4.19
CA SER A 34 -7.50 3.10 3.92
C SER A 34 -8.37 2.08 4.65
N ILE A 35 -9.47 2.53 5.25
CA ILE A 35 -10.37 1.64 6.01
C ILE A 35 -11.83 1.88 5.64
N TYR A 36 -12.60 0.80 5.53
CA TYR A 36 -14.06 0.89 5.67
C TYR A 36 -14.47 0.86 7.15
N THR A 37 -15.48 1.66 7.51
CA THR A 37 -16.36 1.32 8.65
C THR A 37 -17.63 0.65 8.14
N HIS A 38 -18.24 -0.20 8.95
CA HIS A 38 -19.36 -1.03 8.51
C HIS A 38 -20.63 -0.67 9.28
N TRP A 39 -21.61 -0.08 8.58
CA TRP A 39 -22.85 0.39 9.20
C TRP A 39 -23.66 -0.76 9.80
N GLY A 40 -23.87 -1.85 9.07
CA GLY A 40 -24.73 -2.93 9.52
C GLY A 40 -24.31 -3.63 10.81
N ILE A 41 -23.02 -3.81 11.07
CA ILE A 41 -22.54 -4.35 12.36
C ILE A 41 -22.55 -3.31 13.48
N THR A 42 -22.48 -2.03 13.12
CA THR A 42 -22.49 -0.89 14.04
C THR A 42 -23.90 -0.58 14.52
N GLU A 43 -24.90 -0.77 13.66
CA GLU A 43 -26.30 -0.49 13.93
C GLU A 43 -27.19 -1.71 13.60
N GLY A 44 -26.88 -2.87 14.17
CA GLY A 44 -27.66 -4.08 13.95
C GLY A 44 -29.14 -3.94 14.36
N LYS A 45 -29.41 -3.08 15.35
CA LYS A 45 -30.76 -2.66 15.74
C LYS A 45 -30.92 -1.16 15.44
N ARG A 46 -31.95 -0.79 14.69
CA ARG A 46 -32.28 0.61 14.35
C ARG A 46 -32.28 1.49 15.60
N GLY A 47 -31.58 2.61 15.55
CA GLY A 47 -31.44 3.59 16.63
C GLY A 47 -30.40 3.22 17.70
N VAL A 48 -29.70 2.09 17.57
CA VAL A 48 -28.69 1.63 18.53
C VAL A 48 -27.33 1.52 17.87
N LEU A 49 -26.60 2.63 17.85
CA LEU A 49 -25.22 2.70 17.34
C LEU A 49 -24.24 2.16 18.39
N ASN A 50 -23.36 1.25 17.95
CA ASN A 50 -22.34 0.63 18.79
C ASN A 50 -20.95 0.67 18.12
N PHE A 51 -20.10 1.58 18.60
CA PHE A 51 -18.71 1.75 18.17
C PHE A 51 -17.71 1.12 19.14
N GLU A 52 -18.11 0.09 19.89
CA GLU A 52 -17.22 -0.64 20.80
C GLU A 52 -16.55 -1.86 20.14
N GLY A 53 -15.46 -2.30 20.76
CA GLY A 53 -14.70 -3.47 20.31
C GLY A 53 -14.13 -3.27 18.91
N HIS A 54 -14.29 -4.28 18.05
CA HIS A 54 -13.80 -4.27 16.66
C HIS A 54 -14.50 -3.26 15.74
N ARG A 55 -15.55 -2.58 16.24
CA ARG A 55 -16.26 -1.49 15.54
C ARG A 55 -15.72 -0.11 15.91
N SER A 56 -14.77 -0.04 16.84
CA SER A 56 -14.22 1.21 17.33
C SER A 56 -13.25 1.83 16.34
N ILE A 57 -13.69 2.93 15.72
CA ILE A 57 -12.83 3.74 14.87
C ILE A 57 -11.78 4.49 15.69
N THR A 58 -12.11 5.02 16.87
CA THR A 58 -11.16 5.81 17.68
C THR A 58 -9.99 4.96 18.16
N LYS A 59 -10.24 3.74 18.66
CA LYS A 59 -9.17 2.78 19.03
C LYS A 59 -8.26 2.47 17.85
N PHE A 60 -8.81 2.29 16.65
CA PHE A 60 -8.01 2.07 15.45
C PHE A 60 -7.15 3.30 15.12
N LEU A 61 -7.71 4.51 15.19
CA LEU A 61 -7.01 5.75 14.91
C LEU A 61 -5.90 6.06 15.95
N ASP A 62 -6.09 5.68 17.21
CA ASP A 62 -5.05 5.75 18.24
C ASP A 62 -3.86 4.85 17.87
N ILE A 63 -4.12 3.58 17.54
CA ILE A 63 -3.08 2.63 17.13
C ILE A 63 -2.36 3.11 15.86
N ALA A 64 -3.09 3.62 14.87
CA ALA A 64 -2.49 4.17 13.65
C ALA A 64 -1.56 5.38 13.94
N LYS A 65 -1.95 6.24 14.89
CA LYS A 65 -1.15 7.38 15.34
C LYS A 65 0.13 6.95 16.07
N GLU A 66 0.04 5.89 16.88
CA GLU A 66 1.19 5.30 17.59
C GLU A 66 2.18 4.65 16.62
N VAL A 67 1.69 3.82 15.68
CA VAL A 67 2.51 3.23 14.62
C VAL A 67 3.10 4.31 13.70
N GLY A 68 2.39 5.44 13.54
CA GLY A 68 2.77 6.54 12.66
C GLY A 68 2.48 6.19 11.20
N ILE A 69 1.26 5.75 10.92
CA ILE A 69 0.70 5.56 9.58
C ILE A 69 -0.54 6.45 9.41
N LEU A 70 -0.67 7.12 8.27
CA LEU A 70 -1.81 8.00 7.99
C LEU A 70 -3.06 7.17 7.68
N VAL A 71 -4.26 7.76 7.80
CA VAL A 71 -5.53 7.04 7.61
C VAL A 71 -6.43 7.76 6.60
N ILE A 72 -7.00 6.99 5.69
CA ILE A 72 -8.11 7.37 4.81
C ILE A 72 -9.36 6.65 5.34
N VAL A 73 -10.35 7.40 5.84
CA VAL A 73 -11.57 6.82 6.42
C VAL A 73 -12.67 6.77 5.37
N ARG A 74 -13.21 5.57 5.09
CA ARG A 74 -14.29 5.34 4.13
C ARG A 74 -15.54 4.84 4.89
N PRO A 75 -16.38 5.72 5.44
CA PRO A 75 -17.46 5.29 6.31
C PRO A 75 -18.70 4.73 5.60
N GLY A 76 -18.85 4.97 4.30
CA GLY A 76 -20.06 4.65 3.54
C GLY A 76 -21.01 5.85 3.43
N PRO A 77 -22.35 5.67 3.57
CA PRO A 77 -23.03 4.58 4.28
C PRO A 77 -23.00 3.20 3.59
N TYR A 78 -22.95 3.20 2.26
CA TYR A 78 -22.71 2.01 1.45
C TYR A 78 -21.21 1.86 1.16
N ILE A 79 -20.67 0.66 1.30
CA ILE A 79 -19.23 0.38 1.12
C ILE A 79 -18.95 -0.72 0.09
N ASN A 80 -19.97 -1.41 -0.40
CA ASN A 80 -19.85 -2.66 -1.15
C ASN A 80 -19.02 -3.71 -0.36
N ALA A 81 -17.69 -3.68 -0.51
CA ALA A 81 -16.70 -4.43 0.25
C ALA A 81 -16.93 -5.96 0.30
N GLU A 82 -17.70 -6.51 -0.63
CA GLU A 82 -18.12 -7.91 -0.64
C GLU A 82 -18.79 -8.34 0.69
N THR A 83 -19.63 -7.46 1.25
CA THR A 83 -20.36 -7.70 2.50
C THR A 83 -21.86 -7.82 2.27
N THR A 84 -22.56 -8.52 3.16
CA THR A 84 -24.02 -8.59 3.13
C THR A 84 -24.63 -7.18 3.10
N GLY A 85 -25.52 -6.94 2.14
CA GLY A 85 -26.14 -5.64 1.93
C GLY A 85 -25.18 -4.51 1.52
N GLY A 86 -23.94 -4.84 1.14
CA GLY A 86 -22.88 -3.87 0.85
C GLY A 86 -22.54 -2.96 2.03
N GLY A 87 -22.70 -3.49 3.25
CA GLY A 87 -22.40 -2.82 4.51
C GLY A 87 -23.55 -2.04 5.13
N LEU A 88 -24.69 -1.90 4.42
CA LEU A 88 -25.91 -1.28 4.95
C LEU A 88 -26.46 -2.06 6.15
N ALA A 89 -27.17 -1.38 7.04
CA ALA A 89 -27.87 -2.06 8.12
C ALA A 89 -29.06 -2.85 7.61
N ALA A 90 -29.16 -4.15 7.94
CA ALA A 90 -30.16 -5.04 7.34
C ALA A 90 -31.61 -4.57 7.49
N TRP A 91 -31.93 -3.83 8.57
CA TRP A 91 -33.26 -3.29 8.79
C TRP A 91 -33.64 -2.19 7.77
N THR A 92 -32.71 -1.63 7.01
CA THR A 92 -32.99 -0.65 5.94
C THR A 92 -33.78 -1.27 4.78
N THR A 93 -33.81 -2.60 4.66
CA THR A 93 -34.68 -3.29 3.71
C THR A 93 -36.17 -3.09 4.05
N ASN A 94 -36.50 -2.70 5.28
CA ASN A 94 -37.86 -2.35 5.69
C ASN A 94 -38.18 -0.86 5.47
N LEU A 95 -37.46 -0.16 4.60
CA LEU A 95 -37.78 1.20 4.19
C LEU A 95 -38.46 1.17 2.83
N ALA A 96 -39.43 2.07 2.63
CA ALA A 96 -40.11 2.22 1.34
C ALA A 96 -39.20 2.89 0.29
N ASP A 97 -38.27 3.72 0.74
CA ASP A 97 -37.28 4.37 -0.12
C ASP A 97 -36.27 3.35 -0.67
N MET A 98 -35.86 3.53 -1.93
CA MET A 98 -34.73 2.79 -2.49
C MET A 98 -33.45 3.13 -1.72
N ALA A 99 -32.63 2.12 -1.41
CA ALA A 99 -31.32 2.35 -0.82
C ALA A 99 -30.44 3.22 -1.74
N ARG A 100 -29.57 4.04 -1.14
CA ARG A 100 -28.68 5.00 -1.82
C ARG A 100 -29.43 6.08 -2.63
N SER A 101 -30.68 6.39 -2.27
CA SER A 101 -31.47 7.47 -2.87
C SER A 101 -31.56 8.71 -1.96
N ASN A 102 -32.12 9.80 -2.48
CA ASN A 102 -32.46 11.00 -1.70
C ASN A 102 -33.81 10.89 -0.95
N GLY A 103 -34.40 9.69 -0.86
CA GLY A 103 -35.60 9.44 -0.09
C GLY A 103 -35.45 9.86 1.38
N THR A 104 -36.52 10.41 1.96
CA THR A 104 -36.47 11.02 3.30
C THR A 104 -36.26 10.00 4.41
N GLY A 105 -36.85 8.81 4.29
CA GLY A 105 -36.68 7.69 5.20
C GLY A 105 -35.27 7.08 5.12
N PHE A 106 -34.72 6.91 3.91
CA PHE A 106 -33.33 6.46 3.75
C PHE A 106 -32.35 7.52 4.27
N THR A 107 -32.60 8.81 3.99
CA THR A 107 -31.81 9.93 4.54
C THR A 107 -31.79 9.90 6.07
N ALA A 108 -32.95 9.78 6.69
CA ALA A 108 -33.07 9.70 8.15
C ALA A 108 -32.40 8.45 8.73
N ALA A 109 -32.33 7.36 7.97
CA ALA A 109 -31.71 6.11 8.39
C ALA A 109 -30.18 6.21 8.51
N TRP A 110 -29.48 6.74 7.50
CA TRP A 110 -28.01 6.78 7.52
C TRP A 110 -27.43 7.98 8.26
N THR A 111 -28.19 9.08 8.40
CA THR A 111 -27.70 10.34 8.99
C THR A 111 -27.10 10.16 10.40
N PRO A 112 -27.72 9.42 11.35
CA PRO A 112 -27.14 9.21 12.67
C PRO A 112 -25.78 8.51 12.64
N TYR A 113 -25.63 7.49 11.79
CA TYR A 113 -24.38 6.75 11.64
C TYR A 113 -23.26 7.63 11.08
N ILE A 114 -23.47 8.34 9.96
CA ILE A 114 -22.45 9.22 9.37
C ILE A 114 -22.12 10.39 10.30
N SER A 115 -23.11 10.96 10.98
CA SER A 115 -22.90 12.01 11.97
C SER A 115 -21.97 11.52 13.09
N GLN A 116 -22.22 10.33 13.62
CA GLN A 116 -21.44 9.79 14.73
C GLN A 116 -20.02 9.40 14.32
N VAL A 117 -19.84 8.76 13.15
CA VAL A 117 -18.50 8.49 12.62
C VAL A 117 -17.71 9.79 12.42
N SER A 118 -18.35 10.81 11.85
CA SER A 118 -17.72 12.12 11.63
C SER A 118 -17.27 12.77 12.94
N LYS A 119 -18.10 12.74 13.98
CA LYS A 119 -17.73 13.22 15.33
C LYS A 119 -16.55 12.45 15.92
N HIS A 120 -16.49 11.13 15.72
CA HIS A 120 -15.36 10.32 16.17
C HIS A 120 -14.07 10.59 15.40
N VAL A 121 -14.16 10.91 14.11
CA VAL A 121 -13.01 11.24 13.24
C VAL A 121 -12.52 12.67 13.45
N ALA A 122 -13.41 13.61 13.77
CA ALA A 122 -13.10 15.04 13.90
C ALA A 122 -11.84 15.36 14.73
N PRO A 123 -11.60 14.78 15.93
CA PRO A 123 -10.38 15.05 16.70
C PRO A 123 -9.10 14.43 16.13
N TYR A 124 -9.22 13.51 15.17
CA TYR A 124 -8.09 12.78 14.57
C TYR A 124 -7.65 13.32 13.19
N GLN A 125 -8.22 14.43 12.75
CA GLN A 125 -7.81 15.10 11.50
C GLN A 125 -6.34 15.55 11.58
N TYR A 126 -5.59 15.29 10.51
CA TYR A 126 -4.20 15.73 10.37
C TYR A 126 -4.11 17.27 10.43
N PRO A 127 -3.06 17.86 11.06
CA PRO A 127 -1.89 17.20 11.66
C PRO A 127 -2.06 16.71 13.11
N ALA A 128 -3.22 16.90 13.75
CA ALA A 128 -3.42 16.52 15.15
C ALA A 128 -3.59 15.01 15.35
N GLY A 129 -4.13 14.32 14.35
CA GLY A 129 -4.20 12.87 14.27
C GLY A 129 -3.79 12.35 12.89
N PRO A 130 -3.98 11.04 12.63
CA PRO A 130 -3.47 10.40 11.43
C PRO A 130 -4.40 10.55 10.22
N VAL A 131 -5.64 11.03 10.38
CA VAL A 131 -6.62 11.02 9.28
C VAL A 131 -6.32 12.14 8.30
N ILE A 132 -6.08 11.78 7.05
CA ILE A 132 -5.75 12.73 5.96
C ILE A 132 -6.88 12.91 4.96
N LEU A 133 -7.80 11.94 4.85
CA LEU A 133 -8.91 11.96 3.91
C LEU A 133 -10.11 11.25 4.54
N MET A 134 -11.31 11.69 4.17
CA MET A 134 -12.56 10.98 4.45
C MET A 134 -13.36 10.82 3.18
N GLN A 135 -13.77 9.60 2.83
CA GLN A 135 -14.50 9.35 1.60
C GLN A 135 -16.01 9.44 1.80
N SER A 136 -16.72 10.17 0.94
CA SER A 136 -18.18 10.11 0.87
C SER A 136 -18.63 9.00 -0.09
N GLU A 137 -19.56 8.14 0.36
CA GLU A 137 -20.11 7.05 -0.45
C GLU A 137 -19.02 6.08 -0.99
N ASN A 138 -19.36 5.21 -1.93
CA ASN A 138 -18.49 4.27 -2.62
C ASN A 138 -19.02 3.96 -4.02
N GLU A 139 -18.27 4.26 -5.09
CA GLU A 139 -18.62 3.87 -6.47
C GLU A 139 -20.08 4.23 -6.81
N PHE A 140 -20.39 5.52 -6.73
CA PHE A 140 -21.75 6.04 -6.77
C PHE A 140 -22.02 6.78 -8.08
N LEU A 141 -23.07 6.37 -8.78
CA LEU A 141 -23.50 7.03 -10.02
C LEU A 141 -24.02 8.45 -9.74
N SER A 142 -24.03 9.31 -10.75
CA SER A 142 -24.48 10.70 -10.62
C SER A 142 -25.48 11.06 -11.71
N ASP A 143 -26.64 11.59 -11.31
CA ASP A 143 -27.62 12.19 -12.24
C ASP A 143 -27.12 13.44 -12.95
N ALA A 144 -26.07 14.10 -12.45
CA ALA A 144 -25.46 15.23 -13.14
C ALA A 144 -24.66 14.79 -14.38
N THR A 145 -23.99 13.63 -14.30
CA THR A 145 -23.22 13.07 -15.41
C THR A 145 -24.01 12.05 -16.24
N GLU A 146 -25.07 11.47 -15.67
CA GLU A 146 -25.86 10.41 -16.28
C GLU A 146 -27.38 10.71 -16.24
N PRO A 147 -27.84 11.88 -16.73
CA PRO A 147 -29.23 12.34 -16.56
C PRO A 147 -30.28 11.44 -17.23
N GLN A 148 -29.87 10.59 -18.17
CA GLN A 148 -30.75 9.63 -18.85
C GLN A 148 -30.92 8.31 -18.09
N ASN A 149 -30.16 8.09 -17.02
CA ASN A 149 -30.28 6.90 -16.19
C ASN A 149 -31.32 7.17 -15.07
N PRO A 150 -32.54 6.62 -15.15
CA PRO A 150 -33.59 6.90 -14.15
C PRO A 150 -33.22 6.42 -12.75
N TYR A 151 -32.29 5.47 -12.62
CA TYR A 151 -31.80 5.00 -11.31
C TYR A 151 -30.89 6.00 -10.61
N THR A 152 -30.47 7.07 -11.30
CA THR A 152 -29.59 8.09 -10.70
C THR A 152 -30.35 9.29 -10.14
N TYR A 153 -31.66 9.36 -10.33
CA TYR A 153 -32.47 10.49 -9.88
C TYR A 153 -32.26 10.78 -8.39
N GLY A 154 -31.83 12.01 -8.07
CA GLY A 154 -31.60 12.45 -6.70
C GLY A 154 -30.22 12.06 -6.13
N HIS A 155 -29.37 11.37 -6.89
CA HIS A 155 -28.04 10.96 -6.42
C HIS A 155 -27.16 12.15 -6.06
N THR A 156 -27.15 13.21 -6.87
CA THR A 156 -26.40 14.43 -6.54
C THR A 156 -26.86 15.05 -5.23
N ASP A 157 -28.18 15.07 -4.96
CA ASP A 157 -28.71 15.59 -3.70
C ASP A 157 -28.32 14.71 -2.49
N TYR A 158 -28.41 13.39 -2.65
CA TYR A 158 -28.00 12.43 -1.62
C TYR A 158 -26.50 12.53 -1.31
N MET A 159 -25.65 12.57 -2.33
CA MET A 159 -24.20 12.73 -2.18
C MET A 159 -23.85 14.06 -1.49
N ARG A 160 -24.46 15.16 -1.91
CA ARG A 160 -24.32 16.47 -1.28
C ARG A 160 -24.68 16.43 0.21
N ARG A 161 -25.79 15.80 0.58
CA ARG A 161 -26.22 15.66 1.98
C ARG A 161 -25.24 14.83 2.82
N ILE A 162 -24.61 13.80 2.27
CA ILE A 162 -23.55 13.04 2.97
C ILE A 162 -22.37 13.95 3.27
N ILE A 163 -21.87 14.67 2.25
CA ILE A 163 -20.74 15.61 2.38
C ILE A 163 -21.06 16.68 3.42
N GLU A 164 -22.24 17.30 3.35
CA GLU A 164 -22.71 18.29 4.32
C GLU A 164 -22.81 17.71 5.73
N THR A 165 -23.32 16.48 5.88
CA THR A 165 -23.38 15.80 7.18
C THR A 165 -21.98 15.61 7.77
N MET A 166 -20.99 15.21 6.96
CA MET A 166 -19.61 15.09 7.41
C MET A 166 -19.04 16.45 7.86
N ARG A 167 -19.22 17.50 7.04
CA ARG A 167 -18.75 18.86 7.34
C ARG A 167 -19.40 19.42 8.61
N ASN A 168 -20.72 19.32 8.72
CA ASN A 168 -21.51 19.79 9.88
C ASN A 168 -21.15 19.07 11.18
N ASN A 169 -20.57 17.87 11.10
CA ASN A 169 -20.16 17.08 12.26
C ASN A 169 -18.64 17.11 12.51
N GLY A 170 -17.93 18.13 12.01
CA GLY A 170 -16.59 18.49 12.45
C GLY A 170 -15.46 18.14 11.49
N ILE A 171 -15.74 17.54 10.33
CA ILE A 171 -14.74 17.29 9.30
C ILE A 171 -14.45 18.59 8.56
N THR A 172 -13.42 19.32 8.97
CA THR A 172 -13.15 20.71 8.55
C THR A 172 -11.70 20.96 8.12
N LYS A 173 -10.78 20.02 8.41
CA LYS A 173 -9.33 20.17 8.18
C LYS A 173 -8.78 19.27 7.09
N ILE A 174 -9.54 18.26 6.68
CA ILE A 174 -9.14 17.29 5.66
C ILE A 174 -10.04 17.38 4.43
N PRO A 175 -9.53 17.02 3.25
CA PRO A 175 -10.35 16.83 2.05
C PRO A 175 -11.35 15.68 2.22
N ILE A 176 -12.55 15.87 1.70
CA ILE A 176 -13.51 14.81 1.42
C ILE A 176 -13.23 14.30 0.00
N THR A 177 -13.17 12.98 -0.16
CA THR A 177 -12.88 12.31 -1.44
C THR A 177 -14.01 11.39 -1.87
N TYR A 178 -13.93 10.88 -3.10
CA TYR A 178 -14.83 9.91 -3.69
C TYR A 178 -14.01 8.96 -4.58
N ASN A 179 -14.43 7.69 -4.67
CA ASN A 179 -13.86 6.72 -5.59
C ASN A 179 -14.85 6.38 -6.70
N ASP A 180 -14.63 6.92 -7.89
CA ASP A 180 -15.39 6.54 -9.09
C ASP A 180 -15.01 5.12 -9.53
N PHE A 181 -15.96 4.26 -9.87
CA PHE A 181 -15.64 2.87 -10.27
C PHE A 181 -14.84 2.80 -11.60
N TRP A 182 -14.81 3.91 -12.33
CA TRP A 182 -14.00 4.16 -13.52
C TRP A 182 -13.79 5.69 -13.64
N PRO A 183 -12.66 6.19 -14.18
CA PRO A 183 -12.38 7.63 -14.30
C PRO A 183 -13.36 8.40 -15.24
N SER A 184 -14.57 8.67 -14.77
CA SER A 184 -15.61 9.39 -15.54
C SER A 184 -15.77 10.86 -15.16
N GLY A 185 -15.21 11.27 -14.02
CA GLY A 185 -15.31 12.65 -13.51
C GLY A 185 -16.55 12.89 -12.65
N ARG A 186 -17.25 11.83 -12.21
CA ARG A 186 -18.37 11.96 -11.27
C ARG A 186 -17.92 12.69 -10.01
N TYR A 187 -18.69 13.69 -9.61
CA TYR A 187 -18.44 14.52 -8.43
C TYR A 187 -17.10 15.29 -8.42
N ALA A 188 -16.39 15.38 -9.55
CA ALA A 188 -15.25 16.30 -9.70
C ALA A 188 -15.70 17.78 -9.83
N SER A 189 -16.99 18.00 -10.13
CA SER A 189 -17.63 19.30 -10.24
C SER A 189 -19.10 19.24 -9.81
N GLY A 190 -19.79 20.38 -9.81
CA GLY A 190 -21.23 20.48 -9.49
C GLY A 190 -21.56 20.60 -8.00
N ALA A 191 -22.84 20.46 -7.68
CA ALA A 191 -23.39 20.74 -6.34
C ALA A 191 -22.95 19.75 -5.25
N ALA A 192 -22.49 18.56 -5.64
CA ALA A 192 -21.95 17.54 -4.74
C ALA A 192 -20.46 17.30 -4.97
N LYS A 193 -19.74 18.35 -5.40
CA LYS A 193 -18.29 18.27 -5.66
C LYS A 193 -17.53 17.82 -4.40
N VAL A 194 -16.66 16.83 -4.56
CA VAL A 194 -15.67 16.45 -3.54
C VAL A 194 -14.41 17.33 -3.64
N ASP A 195 -13.64 17.40 -2.55
CA ASP A 195 -12.39 18.17 -2.51
C ASP A 195 -11.25 17.48 -3.25
N LEU A 196 -11.28 16.14 -3.29
CA LEU A 196 -10.29 15.32 -4.00
C LEU A 196 -10.99 14.22 -4.80
N TYR A 197 -10.96 14.30 -6.13
CA TYR A 197 -11.52 13.27 -7.00
C TYR A 197 -10.60 12.04 -7.10
N GLY A 198 -11.15 10.85 -6.87
CA GLY A 198 -10.45 9.57 -7.01
C GLY A 198 -11.26 8.59 -7.85
N TRP A 199 -10.60 7.54 -8.32
CA TRP A 199 -11.22 6.45 -9.07
C TRP A 199 -10.50 5.13 -8.84
N ASP A 200 -11.23 4.05 -9.09
CA ASP A 200 -10.78 2.68 -8.95
C ASP A 200 -10.40 2.08 -10.31
N ALA A 201 -9.58 1.03 -10.26
CA ALA A 201 -9.22 0.24 -11.43
C ALA A 201 -8.89 -1.21 -11.02
N TYR A 202 -9.51 -2.17 -11.70
CA TYR A 202 -9.25 -3.61 -11.55
C TYR A 202 -8.91 -4.24 -12.90
N PRO A 203 -7.75 -3.91 -13.49
CA PRO A 203 -7.46 -4.20 -14.90
C PRO A 203 -7.42 -5.70 -15.25
N LEU A 204 -7.10 -6.56 -14.28
CA LEU A 204 -7.11 -8.02 -14.47
C LEU A 204 -8.47 -8.67 -14.17
N GLY A 205 -9.45 -7.90 -13.68
CA GLY A 205 -10.73 -8.44 -13.20
C GLY A 205 -10.58 -9.25 -11.91
N PHE A 206 -11.56 -10.11 -11.65
CA PHE A 206 -11.68 -10.89 -10.41
C PHE A 206 -11.72 -12.42 -10.64
N ASP A 207 -11.72 -12.87 -11.89
CA ASP A 207 -11.68 -14.29 -12.23
C ASP A 207 -10.25 -14.82 -12.11
N CYS A 208 -10.05 -15.74 -11.16
CA CYS A 208 -8.76 -16.34 -10.85
C CYS A 208 -8.60 -17.75 -11.43
N SER A 209 -9.53 -18.21 -12.29
CA SER A 209 -9.53 -19.56 -12.86
C SER A 209 -8.32 -19.85 -13.75
N ASP A 210 -7.78 -18.83 -14.42
CA ASP A 210 -6.51 -18.89 -15.15
C ASP A 210 -5.57 -17.76 -14.71
N PRO A 211 -4.72 -17.99 -13.69
CA PRO A 211 -3.79 -16.97 -13.19
C PRO A 211 -2.68 -16.62 -14.18
N SER A 212 -2.53 -17.38 -15.27
CA SER A 212 -1.53 -17.12 -16.29
C SER A 212 -2.00 -16.10 -17.34
N LYS A 213 -3.31 -15.90 -17.50
CA LYS A 213 -3.91 -14.96 -18.47
C LYS A 213 -3.92 -13.53 -17.94
N TRP A 214 -3.25 -12.62 -18.64
CA TRP A 214 -3.14 -11.21 -18.24
C TRP A 214 -3.78 -10.31 -19.29
N ASN A 215 -4.70 -9.43 -18.87
CA ASN A 215 -5.22 -8.36 -19.72
C ASN A 215 -4.13 -7.31 -19.99
N GLU A 216 -4.23 -6.59 -21.10
CA GLU A 216 -3.27 -5.54 -21.43
C GLU A 216 -3.33 -4.36 -20.46
N VAL A 217 -2.18 -3.71 -20.24
CA VAL A 217 -2.11 -2.51 -19.39
C VAL A 217 -2.62 -1.30 -20.16
N GLY A 218 -3.69 -0.69 -19.67
CA GLY A 218 -4.21 0.56 -20.22
C GLY A 218 -3.18 1.70 -20.11
N THR A 219 -3.00 2.46 -21.19
CA THR A 219 -2.04 3.60 -21.28
C THR A 219 -2.67 4.96 -21.03
N ASN A 220 -3.99 5.01 -20.78
CA ASN A 220 -4.76 6.25 -20.83
C ASN A 220 -5.11 6.81 -19.44
N TYR A 221 -4.73 6.15 -18.35
CA TYR A 221 -5.05 6.61 -16.99
C TYR A 221 -4.54 8.02 -16.68
N ASP A 222 -3.33 8.36 -17.10
CA ASP A 222 -2.83 9.72 -16.97
C ASP A 222 -3.61 10.71 -17.84
N ASN A 223 -3.99 10.35 -19.07
CA ASN A 223 -4.85 11.23 -19.90
C ASN A 223 -6.20 11.51 -19.23
N TYR A 224 -6.83 10.51 -18.63
CA TYR A 224 -8.07 10.72 -17.88
C TYR A 224 -7.86 11.67 -16.71
N HIS A 225 -6.79 11.47 -15.94
CA HIS A 225 -6.44 12.36 -14.84
C HIS A 225 -6.20 13.79 -15.30
N GLN A 226 -5.37 14.00 -16.32
CA GLN A 226 -5.05 15.34 -16.84
C GLN A 226 -6.27 16.06 -17.41
N ASN A 227 -7.24 15.33 -17.97
CA ASN A 227 -8.45 15.92 -18.53
C ASN A 227 -9.49 16.29 -17.46
N ILE A 228 -9.60 15.50 -16.40
CA ILE A 228 -10.64 15.68 -15.36
C ILE A 228 -10.10 16.54 -14.22
N ASN A 229 -8.87 16.29 -13.78
CA ASN A 229 -8.33 16.89 -12.57
C ASN A 229 -6.80 17.06 -12.55
N PRO A 230 -6.22 17.86 -13.46
CA PRO A 230 -4.78 18.03 -13.57
C PRO A 230 -4.13 18.74 -12.37
N ALA A 231 -4.92 19.38 -11.51
CA ALA A 231 -4.43 20.18 -10.38
C ALA A 231 -4.40 19.41 -9.04
N GLU A 232 -4.99 18.21 -8.97
CA GLU A 232 -5.09 17.40 -7.76
C GLU A 232 -4.11 16.22 -7.79
N PRO A 233 -3.57 15.79 -6.63
CA PRO A 233 -2.68 14.65 -6.57
C PRO A 233 -3.43 13.32 -6.76
N LEU A 234 -2.90 12.43 -7.61
CA LEU A 234 -3.31 11.03 -7.59
C LEU A 234 -2.83 10.36 -6.29
N TYR A 235 -3.72 9.60 -5.64
CA TYR A 235 -3.37 8.75 -4.51
C TYR A 235 -3.78 7.30 -4.81
N LEU A 236 -2.99 6.35 -4.32
CA LEU A 236 -3.24 4.93 -4.51
C LEU A 236 -3.73 4.31 -3.20
N ALA A 237 -4.97 3.84 -3.19
CA ALA A 237 -5.52 2.99 -2.14
C ALA A 237 -5.44 1.52 -2.58
N GLY A 238 -4.39 0.81 -2.15
CA GLY A 238 -4.22 -0.63 -2.40
C GLY A 238 -5.20 -1.48 -1.60
N LYS A 239 -5.18 -2.82 -1.74
CA LYS A 239 -6.09 -3.75 -1.04
C LYS A 239 -5.39 -4.65 0.00
N TYR A 240 -6.03 -4.90 1.15
CA TYR A 240 -5.74 -6.01 2.05
C TYR A 240 -7.02 -6.77 2.46
N GLY A 241 -6.84 -8.06 2.76
CA GLY A 241 -7.88 -9.04 3.03
C GLY A 241 -8.32 -9.15 4.50
N GLY A 242 -8.71 -10.34 4.95
CA GLY A 242 -9.15 -10.65 6.30
C GLY A 242 -10.09 -11.85 6.32
N THR A 243 -11.01 -11.90 7.29
CA THR A 243 -12.04 -12.96 7.37
C THR A 243 -13.44 -12.37 7.41
N ASN A 244 -14.36 -12.94 6.63
CA ASN A 244 -15.79 -12.70 6.72
C ASN A 244 -16.42 -13.54 7.85
N TRP A 245 -15.96 -13.35 9.09
CA TRP A 245 -16.50 -14.06 10.25
C TRP A 245 -17.95 -13.65 10.54
N GLY A 246 -18.73 -14.49 11.22
CA GLY A 246 -20.07 -14.09 11.69
C GLY A 246 -21.07 -13.69 10.59
N ASN A 247 -21.03 -14.35 9.42
CA ASN A 247 -21.93 -14.13 8.28
C ASN A 247 -21.81 -12.75 7.61
N LEU A 248 -20.62 -12.13 7.64
CA LEU A 248 -20.39 -10.83 7.00
C LEU A 248 -20.40 -10.91 5.46
N ALA A 249 -20.01 -12.05 4.89
CA ALA A 249 -19.90 -12.24 3.45
C ALA A 249 -21.25 -12.03 2.74
N TYR A 250 -21.25 -11.38 1.57
CA TYR A 250 -22.40 -11.50 0.66
C TYR A 250 -22.38 -12.86 -0.06
N PRO A 251 -23.49 -13.30 -0.69
CA PRO A 251 -23.59 -14.65 -1.27
C PRO A 251 -22.60 -14.99 -2.39
N GLY A 252 -21.94 -14.01 -3.01
CA GLY A 252 -20.94 -14.26 -4.07
C GLY A 252 -19.54 -14.59 -3.57
N VAL A 253 -19.31 -14.53 -2.25
CA VAL A 253 -18.04 -14.93 -1.61
C VAL A 253 -18.31 -15.81 -0.39
N TYR A 254 -17.25 -16.31 0.24
CA TYR A 254 -17.32 -17.22 1.38
C TYR A 254 -16.55 -16.65 2.59
N THR A 255 -16.28 -17.49 3.59
CA THR A 255 -15.71 -17.07 4.89
C THR A 255 -14.33 -16.42 4.77
N SER A 256 -13.43 -16.99 3.97
CA SER A 256 -12.11 -16.37 3.76
C SER A 256 -12.26 -15.09 2.95
N TYR A 257 -11.50 -14.09 3.35
CA TYR A 257 -11.30 -12.88 2.56
C TYR A 257 -9.80 -12.61 2.42
N ASP A 258 -8.97 -13.65 2.30
CA ASP A 258 -7.51 -13.54 2.09
C ASP A 258 -7.16 -12.63 0.90
N TYR A 259 -8.01 -12.67 -0.13
CA TYR A 259 -7.92 -11.84 -1.34
C TYR A 259 -6.67 -12.13 -2.20
N GLY A 260 -5.81 -13.09 -1.80
CA GLY A 260 -4.47 -13.23 -2.37
C GLY A 260 -3.62 -11.98 -2.11
N ALA A 261 -3.85 -11.30 -0.99
CA ALA A 261 -3.20 -10.03 -0.66
C ALA A 261 -1.70 -10.18 -0.34
N ALA A 262 -1.01 -9.04 -0.22
CA ALA A 262 0.43 -9.03 0.13
C ALA A 262 0.69 -9.48 1.58
N ILE A 263 -0.27 -9.21 2.47
CA ILE A 263 -0.34 -9.78 3.80
C ILE A 263 -1.55 -10.71 3.77
N SER A 264 -1.34 -12.00 4.03
CA SER A 264 -2.40 -13.03 3.98
C SER A 264 -3.37 -12.92 5.16
N GLU A 265 -4.44 -13.71 5.12
CA GLU A 265 -5.46 -13.81 6.18
C GLU A 265 -4.86 -14.17 7.55
N ASP A 266 -3.87 -15.06 7.58
CA ASP A 266 -3.13 -15.42 8.80
C ASP A 266 -2.03 -14.40 9.18
N ARG A 267 -1.96 -13.29 8.45
CA ARG A 267 -1.03 -12.16 8.58
C ARG A 267 0.41 -12.45 8.14
N THR A 268 0.70 -13.57 7.49
CA THR A 268 2.02 -13.82 6.91
C THR A 268 2.25 -12.96 5.65
N LEU A 269 3.52 -12.66 5.37
CA LEU A 269 3.93 -11.88 4.20
C LEU A 269 4.06 -12.80 2.98
N ALA A 270 3.24 -12.57 1.96
CA ALA A 270 3.31 -13.27 0.68
C ALA A 270 4.50 -12.78 -0.17
N PRO A 271 4.97 -13.55 -1.18
CA PRO A 271 6.09 -13.14 -2.03
C PRO A 271 5.92 -11.75 -2.68
N LYS A 272 4.69 -11.39 -3.09
CA LYS A 272 4.37 -10.07 -3.68
C LYS A 272 4.60 -8.89 -2.73
N PHE A 273 4.61 -9.12 -1.43
CA PHE A 273 4.92 -8.08 -0.44
C PHE A 273 6.32 -7.51 -0.64
N SER A 274 7.29 -8.39 -0.95
CA SER A 274 8.69 -7.97 -1.14
C SER A 274 8.85 -7.07 -2.36
N GLU A 275 8.07 -7.32 -3.42
CA GLU A 275 8.04 -6.48 -4.62
C GLU A 275 7.41 -5.11 -4.34
N ILE A 276 6.23 -5.10 -3.71
CA ILE A 276 5.52 -3.87 -3.33
C ILE A 276 6.40 -3.00 -2.43
N LYS A 277 7.16 -3.61 -1.52
CA LYS A 277 8.11 -2.91 -0.66
C LYS A 277 9.19 -2.18 -1.45
N LEU A 278 9.77 -2.80 -2.49
CA LEU A 278 10.76 -2.12 -3.33
C LEU A 278 10.15 -0.90 -4.03
N GLN A 279 8.94 -1.04 -4.56
CA GLN A 279 8.22 0.07 -5.22
C GLN A 279 7.92 1.20 -4.23
N GLY A 280 7.43 0.88 -3.03
CA GLY A 280 7.15 1.87 -1.99
C GLY A 280 8.40 2.64 -1.58
N LEU A 281 9.50 1.93 -1.30
CA LEU A 281 10.78 2.55 -0.94
C LEU A 281 11.34 3.42 -2.08
N PHE A 282 11.26 2.95 -3.33
CA PHE A 282 11.67 3.73 -4.50
C PHE A 282 10.89 5.05 -4.61
N LEU A 283 9.57 5.01 -4.47
CA LEU A 283 8.73 6.18 -4.61
C LEU A 283 9.01 7.20 -3.50
N HIS A 284 9.22 6.75 -2.25
CA HIS A 284 9.65 7.65 -1.17
C HIS A 284 11.04 8.22 -1.41
N ALA A 285 11.92 7.44 -2.06
CA ALA A 285 13.25 7.88 -2.42
C ALA A 285 13.30 8.91 -3.57
N THR A 286 12.18 9.07 -4.27
CA THR A 286 12.09 9.84 -5.52
C THR A 286 11.09 10.99 -5.36
N PRO A 287 11.34 11.99 -4.49
CA PRO A 287 10.38 13.07 -4.25
C PRO A 287 10.11 13.93 -5.49
N HIS A 288 11.06 13.99 -6.42
CA HIS A 288 10.93 14.69 -7.70
C HIS A 288 9.97 14.00 -8.67
N TYR A 289 9.52 12.77 -8.39
CA TYR A 289 8.47 12.11 -9.17
C TYR A 289 7.20 12.97 -9.26
N HIS A 290 6.84 13.68 -8.18
CA HIS A 290 5.67 14.59 -8.17
C HIS A 290 5.83 15.86 -9.01
N LEU A 291 7.05 16.18 -9.39
CA LEU A 291 7.36 17.35 -10.21
C LEU A 291 7.53 16.95 -11.68
N ALA A 292 7.49 15.66 -11.99
CA ALA A 292 7.73 15.15 -13.33
C ALA A 292 6.43 15.17 -14.15
N GLY A 293 6.51 15.76 -15.34
CA GLY A 293 5.47 15.68 -16.37
C GLY A 293 5.81 14.58 -17.38
N ARG A 294 4.79 14.09 -18.09
CA ARG A 294 4.97 13.10 -19.15
C ARG A 294 5.52 13.75 -20.42
N ILE A 295 6.70 13.33 -20.86
CA ILE A 295 7.39 13.86 -22.04
C ILE A 295 7.05 13.05 -23.29
N SER A 296 7.13 11.73 -23.20
CA SER A 296 6.80 10.84 -24.31
C SER A 296 6.30 9.49 -23.82
N THR A 297 5.50 8.84 -24.67
CA THR A 297 5.02 7.47 -24.48
C THR A 297 5.04 6.74 -25.81
N GLY A 298 5.67 5.57 -25.86
CA GLY A 298 5.75 4.77 -27.08
C GLY A 298 7.02 3.94 -27.14
N THR A 299 7.41 3.53 -28.35
CA THR A 299 8.56 2.65 -28.58
C THR A 299 9.81 3.38 -29.07
N SER A 300 9.70 4.68 -29.38
CA SER A 300 10.73 5.44 -30.10
C SER A 300 12.04 5.64 -29.34
N LEU A 301 12.05 5.54 -28.00
CA LEU A 301 13.26 5.66 -27.19
C LEU A 301 14.08 4.37 -27.13
N SER A 302 13.48 3.24 -27.49
CA SER A 302 14.10 1.91 -27.46
C SER A 302 14.60 1.51 -28.85
N SER A 303 15.67 0.72 -28.91
CA SER A 303 16.11 0.06 -30.14
C SER A 303 15.19 -1.10 -30.58
N SER A 304 14.30 -1.55 -29.70
CA SER A 304 13.33 -2.61 -29.95
C SER A 304 11.90 -2.07 -29.86
N ASP A 305 11.10 -2.34 -30.90
CA ASP A 305 9.66 -2.03 -30.97
C ASP A 305 8.81 -2.86 -29.99
N GLN A 306 9.38 -3.88 -29.37
CA GLN A 306 8.75 -4.68 -28.31
C GLN A 306 8.78 -3.99 -26.95
N ILE A 307 9.51 -2.87 -26.82
CA ILE A 307 9.64 -2.13 -25.56
C ILE A 307 8.86 -0.82 -25.61
N PHE A 308 7.85 -0.73 -24.76
CA PHE A 308 7.10 0.49 -24.51
C PHE A 308 7.75 1.27 -23.38
N THR A 309 8.01 2.55 -23.60
CA THR A 309 8.61 3.47 -22.62
C THR A 309 7.64 4.59 -22.30
N THR A 310 7.43 4.84 -21.01
CA THR A 310 6.86 6.11 -20.51
C THR A 310 7.99 6.95 -19.95
N HIS A 311 8.31 8.06 -20.61
CA HIS A 311 9.34 9.00 -20.18
C HIS A 311 8.71 10.17 -19.45
N LEU A 312 9.07 10.32 -18.18
CA LEU A 312 8.72 11.45 -17.33
C LEU A 312 9.95 12.31 -17.11
N ALA A 313 9.79 13.63 -17.08
CA ALA A 313 10.85 14.55 -16.72
C ALA A 313 10.35 15.74 -15.91
N THR A 314 11.20 16.20 -15.02
CA THR A 314 11.03 17.48 -14.32
C THR A 314 11.58 18.63 -15.17
N VAL A 315 11.16 19.86 -14.87
CA VAL A 315 11.72 21.07 -15.50
C VAL A 315 13.23 21.20 -15.23
N GLN A 316 13.70 20.66 -14.11
CA GLN A 316 15.10 20.67 -13.68
C GLN A 316 15.94 19.55 -14.33
N GLY A 317 15.37 18.75 -15.22
CA GLY A 317 16.09 17.75 -16.02
C GLY A 317 16.30 16.40 -15.34
N GLN A 318 15.66 16.10 -14.21
CA GLN A 318 15.56 14.73 -13.68
C GLN A 318 14.60 13.91 -14.52
N ASN A 319 14.97 12.68 -14.90
CA ASN A 319 14.16 11.83 -15.77
C ASN A 319 13.88 10.45 -15.16
N LEU A 320 12.70 9.93 -15.48
CA LEU A 320 12.28 8.55 -15.22
C LEU A 320 11.80 7.91 -16.51
N TYR A 321 12.28 6.71 -16.80
CA TYR A 321 11.88 5.91 -17.96
C TYR A 321 11.30 4.60 -17.45
N ILE A 322 9.98 4.53 -17.44
CA ILE A 322 9.25 3.31 -17.08
C ILE A 322 9.16 2.46 -18.35
N VAL A 323 9.95 1.39 -18.40
CA VAL A 323 10.02 0.47 -19.54
C VAL A 323 9.24 -0.81 -19.23
N ARG A 324 8.50 -1.30 -20.22
CA ARG A 324 7.77 -2.57 -20.17
C ARG A 324 7.71 -3.17 -21.58
N GLN A 325 7.31 -4.44 -21.69
CA GLN A 325 6.95 -4.99 -23.00
C GLN A 325 5.66 -4.33 -23.52
N THR A 326 5.53 -4.21 -24.84
CA THR A 326 4.35 -3.61 -25.48
C THR A 326 3.07 -4.39 -25.20
N THR A 327 3.17 -5.71 -25.00
CA THR A 327 2.08 -6.64 -24.68
C THR A 327 2.42 -7.52 -23.48
N ASN A 328 1.42 -7.81 -22.65
CA ASN A 328 1.51 -8.75 -21.52
C ASN A 328 1.53 -10.23 -21.96
N ASN A 329 1.22 -10.51 -23.23
CA ASN A 329 1.30 -11.85 -23.81
C ASN A 329 2.74 -12.27 -24.12
N ASN A 330 3.66 -11.32 -24.26
CA ASN A 330 5.06 -11.65 -24.38
C ASN A 330 5.59 -12.09 -23.00
N THR A 331 6.10 -13.31 -22.95
CA THR A 331 6.75 -13.89 -21.76
C THR A 331 8.23 -14.19 -22.03
N GLY A 332 8.71 -13.91 -23.24
CA GLY A 332 10.10 -14.03 -23.62
C GLY A 332 10.95 -12.87 -23.08
N GLN A 333 12.26 -13.06 -23.14
CA GLN A 333 13.23 -12.01 -22.83
C GLN A 333 13.46 -11.12 -24.06
N VAL A 334 13.60 -9.82 -23.85
CA VAL A 334 13.90 -8.83 -24.90
C VAL A 334 15.14 -8.05 -24.51
N GLU A 335 16.14 -8.03 -25.40
CA GLU A 335 17.32 -7.18 -25.30
C GLU A 335 17.10 -5.88 -26.07
N PHE A 336 17.57 -4.76 -25.53
CA PHE A 336 17.40 -3.44 -26.15
C PHE A 336 18.47 -2.46 -25.67
N SER A 337 18.58 -1.34 -26.37
CA SER A 337 19.19 -0.12 -25.84
C SER A 337 18.13 0.95 -25.65
N LEU A 338 18.38 1.87 -24.73
CA LEU A 338 17.47 2.97 -24.39
C LEU A 338 18.21 4.29 -24.49
N ARG A 339 17.62 5.24 -25.23
CA ARG A 339 18.09 6.62 -25.27
C ARG A 339 17.56 7.38 -24.06
N VAL A 340 18.47 7.97 -23.28
CA VAL A 340 18.16 8.73 -22.07
C VAL A 340 18.76 10.14 -22.17
N ASN A 341 18.06 11.11 -21.61
CA ASN A 341 18.51 12.48 -21.58
C ASN A 341 19.37 12.72 -20.35
N THR A 342 20.48 13.41 -20.52
CA THR A 342 21.30 13.92 -19.42
C THR A 342 21.54 15.41 -19.62
N THR A 343 22.03 16.09 -18.59
CA THR A 343 22.46 17.49 -18.69
C THR A 343 23.65 17.68 -19.63
N ALA A 344 24.37 16.61 -19.98
CA ALA A 344 25.49 16.63 -20.92
C ALA A 344 25.07 16.29 -22.37
N GLY A 345 23.83 15.85 -22.59
CA GLY A 345 23.33 15.39 -23.89
C GLY A 345 22.53 14.10 -23.79
N GLU A 346 22.01 13.63 -24.93
CA GLU A 346 21.40 12.31 -25.04
C GLU A 346 22.48 11.22 -24.96
N GLU A 347 22.24 10.19 -24.16
CA GLU A 347 23.11 9.03 -23.97
C GLU A 347 22.35 7.76 -24.36
N THR A 348 23.04 6.79 -24.96
CA THR A 348 22.45 5.48 -25.27
C THR A 348 22.93 4.44 -24.27
N LEU A 349 22.01 3.92 -23.47
CA LEU A 349 22.27 2.83 -22.53
C LEU A 349 22.06 1.49 -23.24
N SER A 350 23.15 0.78 -23.50
CA SER A 350 23.15 -0.55 -24.15
C SER A 350 23.05 -1.70 -23.14
N GLU A 351 22.86 -2.92 -23.64
CA GLU A 351 22.81 -4.17 -22.86
C GLU A 351 21.69 -4.20 -21.80
N LEU A 352 20.58 -3.48 -22.06
CA LEU A 352 19.38 -3.61 -21.25
C LEU A 352 18.63 -4.88 -21.65
N VAL A 353 18.11 -5.56 -20.65
CA VAL A 353 17.35 -6.79 -20.84
C VAL A 353 16.09 -6.73 -20.00
N LEU A 354 14.95 -7.03 -20.62
CA LEU A 354 13.65 -7.09 -19.94
C LEU A 354 13.10 -8.51 -20.06
N ASN A 355 12.91 -9.18 -18.93
CA ASN A 355 12.28 -10.49 -18.90
C ASN A 355 10.78 -10.39 -19.18
N GLY A 356 10.16 -11.52 -19.52
CA GLY A 356 8.71 -11.60 -19.69
C GLY A 356 7.95 -11.07 -18.48
N ARG A 357 6.99 -10.18 -18.70
CA ARG A 357 6.17 -9.54 -17.65
C ARG A 357 6.98 -8.76 -16.60
N GLU A 358 8.20 -8.35 -16.94
CA GLU A 358 9.00 -7.42 -16.14
C GLU A 358 8.71 -5.97 -16.60
N SER A 359 8.81 -5.04 -15.65
CA SER A 359 8.96 -3.62 -15.92
C SER A 359 10.14 -3.11 -15.11
N LYS A 360 10.84 -2.10 -15.62
CA LYS A 360 11.95 -1.44 -14.92
C LYS A 360 11.77 0.06 -14.95
N ILE A 361 12.29 0.74 -13.93
CA ILE A 361 12.40 2.20 -13.93
C ILE A 361 13.87 2.58 -14.08
N ILE A 362 14.23 3.01 -15.29
CA ILE A 362 15.56 3.56 -15.58
C ILE A 362 15.53 5.06 -15.25
N VAL A 363 16.60 5.57 -14.65
CA VAL A 363 16.66 6.98 -14.22
C VAL A 363 17.88 7.69 -14.81
N SER A 364 17.76 8.99 -15.03
CA SER A 364 18.89 9.87 -15.34
C SER A 364 18.78 11.20 -14.60
N GLU A 365 19.93 11.78 -14.28
CA GLU A 365 20.08 12.97 -13.45
C GLU A 365 19.35 12.83 -12.10
N TYR A 366 19.49 11.68 -11.45
CA TYR A 366 18.79 11.32 -10.22
C TYR A 366 19.53 11.88 -8.99
N PRO A 367 18.97 12.88 -8.27
CA PRO A 367 19.57 13.40 -7.05
C PRO A 367 19.33 12.46 -5.87
N PHE A 368 20.36 12.24 -5.06
CA PHE A 368 20.27 11.50 -3.80
C PHE A 368 21.19 12.13 -2.75
N GLY A 369 20.63 12.52 -1.60
CA GLY A 369 21.38 13.32 -0.61
C GLY A 369 21.87 14.64 -1.20
N LYS A 370 23.20 14.84 -1.22
CA LYS A 370 23.89 15.95 -1.90
C LYS A 370 24.56 15.52 -3.21
N SER A 371 24.35 14.28 -3.60
CA SER A 371 25.01 13.61 -4.71
C SER A 371 24.07 13.46 -5.91
N LEU A 372 24.65 13.16 -7.08
CA LEU A 372 23.94 13.07 -8.35
C LEU A 372 24.37 11.82 -9.11
N MET A 373 23.41 10.98 -9.45
CA MET A 373 23.59 9.83 -10.34
C MET A 373 23.18 10.26 -11.75
N ARG A 374 24.14 10.29 -12.67
CA ARG A 374 23.92 10.73 -14.06
C ARG A 374 22.94 9.83 -14.77
N TYR A 375 23.08 8.53 -14.60
CA TYR A 375 22.12 7.52 -15.03
C TYR A 375 22.41 6.17 -14.36
N SER A 376 21.42 5.28 -14.33
CA SER A 376 21.63 3.89 -13.95
C SER A 376 20.69 2.96 -14.70
N THR A 377 21.23 1.85 -15.20
CA THR A 377 20.43 0.73 -15.71
C THR A 377 19.94 -0.19 -14.58
N ALA A 378 20.53 -0.10 -13.39
CA ALA A 378 20.01 -0.76 -12.19
C ALA A 378 18.86 0.06 -11.61
N GLU A 379 17.91 -0.62 -11.00
CA GLU A 379 16.78 0.05 -10.37
C GLU A 379 17.16 0.56 -8.99
N VAL A 380 16.67 1.75 -8.65
CA VAL A 380 16.87 2.33 -7.31
C VAL A 380 15.90 1.66 -6.34
N ALA A 381 16.41 1.00 -5.29
CA ALA A 381 15.56 0.56 -4.17
C ALA A 381 15.27 1.73 -3.22
N THR A 382 16.33 2.43 -2.78
CA THR A 382 16.23 3.61 -1.90
C THR A 382 17.59 4.31 -1.80
N TRP A 383 17.65 5.39 -1.02
CA TRP A 383 18.89 5.98 -0.52
C TRP A 383 18.73 6.48 0.92
N ALA A 384 19.85 6.81 1.57
CA ALA A 384 19.91 7.47 2.88
C ALA A 384 21.25 8.20 3.04
N THR A 385 21.26 9.34 3.74
CA THR A 385 22.51 10.00 4.15
C THR A 385 22.85 9.59 5.58
N ILE A 386 23.98 8.92 5.79
CA ILE A 386 24.45 8.41 7.08
C ILE A 386 25.88 8.92 7.28
N ASP A 387 26.19 9.53 8.43
CA ASP A 387 27.52 10.12 8.72
C ASP A 387 28.05 11.09 7.64
N ARG A 388 27.13 11.87 7.04
CA ARG A 388 27.41 12.79 5.91
C ARG A 388 27.93 12.07 4.65
N GLU A 389 27.70 10.77 4.55
CA GLU A 389 27.92 9.97 3.35
C GLU A 389 26.56 9.63 2.73
N ASP A 390 26.42 9.78 1.43
CA ASP A 390 25.20 9.46 0.69
C ASP A 390 25.26 8.00 0.22
N HIS A 391 24.40 7.17 0.78
CA HIS A 391 24.26 5.75 0.43
C HIS A 391 23.06 5.58 -0.50
N ILE A 392 23.27 5.04 -1.70
CA ILE A 392 22.21 4.65 -2.62
C ILE A 392 22.25 3.13 -2.83
N LEU A 393 21.09 2.48 -2.74
CA LEU A 393 20.95 1.05 -2.88
C LEU A 393 20.25 0.75 -4.21
N LEU A 394 20.94 0.00 -5.06
CA LEU A 394 20.52 -0.39 -6.40
C LEU A 394 20.37 -1.92 -6.49
N TYR A 395 19.50 -2.37 -7.38
CA TYR A 395 19.32 -3.80 -7.64
C TYR A 395 19.18 -4.14 -9.13
N THR A 396 19.52 -5.39 -9.46
CA THR A 396 19.37 -5.95 -10.82
C THR A 396 18.74 -7.34 -10.79
N THR A 397 18.25 -7.81 -11.95
CA THR A 397 17.67 -9.16 -12.13
C THR A 397 18.63 -10.06 -12.92
N ASN A 398 19.78 -10.41 -12.31
CA ASN A 398 20.84 -11.26 -12.89
C ASN A 398 21.49 -10.69 -14.17
N GLN A 399 21.47 -9.37 -14.35
CA GLN A 399 21.99 -8.70 -15.53
C GLN A 399 23.19 -7.82 -15.18
N ASN A 400 24.02 -7.56 -16.19
CA ASN A 400 24.99 -6.48 -16.14
C ASN A 400 24.26 -5.16 -15.90
N THR A 401 24.88 -4.28 -15.13
CA THR A 401 24.42 -2.91 -14.99
C THR A 401 25.52 -1.93 -15.31
N THR A 402 25.12 -0.76 -15.78
CA THR A 402 25.93 0.43 -15.93
C THR A 402 25.31 1.53 -15.08
N THR A 403 26.08 2.07 -14.15
CA THR A 403 25.69 3.20 -13.30
C THR A 403 26.75 4.29 -13.36
N SER A 404 26.33 5.52 -13.63
CA SER A 404 27.23 6.67 -13.77
C SER A 404 26.96 7.71 -12.68
N LEU A 405 28.03 8.17 -12.01
CA LEU A 405 27.99 9.10 -10.90
C LEU A 405 28.75 10.37 -11.21
N ALA A 406 28.20 11.52 -10.84
CA ALA A 406 28.94 12.78 -10.84
C ALA A 406 29.91 12.80 -9.64
N SER A 407 31.12 12.28 -9.84
CA SER A 407 32.16 12.24 -8.80
C SER A 407 33.55 12.23 -9.41
N THR A 408 34.41 13.13 -8.92
CA THR A 408 35.83 13.23 -9.27
C THR A 408 36.73 12.36 -8.38
N SER A 409 36.15 11.70 -7.37
CA SER A 409 36.92 10.86 -6.45
C SER A 409 37.21 9.49 -7.05
N LYS A 410 38.39 8.95 -6.77
CA LYS A 410 38.74 7.57 -7.16
C LYS A 410 37.76 6.58 -6.52
N ALA A 411 37.17 5.73 -7.35
CA ALA A 411 36.25 4.70 -6.91
C ALA A 411 36.98 3.48 -6.32
N VAL A 412 36.39 2.87 -5.30
CA VAL A 412 36.86 1.60 -4.70
C VAL A 412 35.70 0.62 -4.68
N VAL A 413 35.91 -0.56 -5.25
CA VAL A 413 34.93 -1.66 -5.27
C VAL A 413 35.23 -2.63 -4.14
N SER A 414 34.21 -3.11 -3.44
CA SER A 414 34.30 -4.12 -2.39
C SER A 414 33.11 -5.07 -2.46
N GLY A 415 33.30 -6.33 -2.06
CA GLY A 415 32.24 -7.35 -2.07
C GLY A 415 31.90 -7.94 -3.45
N SER A 416 32.62 -7.55 -4.50
CA SER A 416 32.53 -8.15 -5.84
C SER A 416 33.86 -8.03 -6.57
N THR A 417 34.23 -9.09 -7.28
CA THR A 417 35.36 -9.10 -8.24
C THR A 417 34.90 -8.86 -9.68
N ALA A 418 33.59 -8.98 -9.94
CA ALA A 418 33.01 -8.81 -11.27
C ALA A 418 32.66 -7.34 -11.56
N LEU A 419 32.33 -6.56 -10.52
CA LEU A 419 32.08 -5.13 -10.66
C LEU A 419 33.39 -4.37 -10.87
N LYS A 420 33.37 -3.46 -11.85
CA LYS A 420 34.46 -2.53 -12.13
C LYS A 420 33.94 -1.11 -11.97
N ALA A 421 34.79 -0.22 -11.48
CA ALA A 421 34.50 1.20 -11.41
C ALA A 421 35.65 1.98 -12.06
N VAL A 422 35.32 2.83 -13.03
CA VAL A 422 36.30 3.59 -13.82
C VAL A 422 35.97 5.08 -13.69
N LEU A 423 36.98 5.88 -13.38
CA LEU A 423 36.86 7.34 -13.33
C LEU A 423 37.34 7.92 -14.66
N ILE A 424 36.46 8.62 -15.37
CA ILE A 424 36.77 9.30 -16.63
C ILE A 424 36.18 10.72 -16.55
N ASN A 425 37.01 11.75 -16.74
CA ASN A 425 36.59 13.15 -16.81
C ASN A 425 35.62 13.62 -15.70
N GLY A 426 35.87 13.21 -14.44
CA GLY A 426 35.04 13.61 -13.30
C GLY A 426 33.72 12.84 -13.15
N THR A 427 33.56 11.75 -13.90
CA THR A 427 32.44 10.83 -13.83
C THR A 427 32.95 9.45 -13.46
N THR A 428 32.37 8.85 -12.42
CA THR A 428 32.64 7.46 -12.04
C THR A 428 31.59 6.56 -12.68
N THR A 429 32.01 5.66 -13.55
CA THR A 429 31.14 4.66 -14.19
C THR A 429 31.40 3.29 -13.58
N ILE A 430 30.34 2.68 -13.06
CA ILE A 430 30.30 1.35 -12.47
C ILE A 430 29.68 0.41 -13.50
N VAL A 431 30.38 -0.67 -13.84
CA VAL A 431 29.95 -1.66 -14.84
C VAL A 431 30.12 -3.08 -14.30
N GLY A 432 29.14 -3.94 -14.57
CA GLY A 432 29.21 -5.38 -14.32
C GLY A 432 27.97 -5.92 -13.62
N PRO A 433 27.92 -7.22 -13.34
CA PRO A 433 26.78 -7.82 -12.67
C PRO A 433 26.82 -7.56 -11.16
N ALA A 434 25.65 -7.35 -10.57
CA ALA A 434 25.50 -7.39 -9.11
C ALA A 434 25.82 -8.80 -8.58
N PRO A 435 26.34 -8.96 -7.35
CA PRO A 435 26.57 -10.28 -6.79
C PRO A 435 25.25 -11.05 -6.68
N SER A 436 25.28 -12.36 -6.98
CA SER A 436 24.09 -13.23 -6.91
C SER A 436 23.55 -13.39 -5.48
N SER A 437 24.39 -13.14 -4.47
CA SER A 437 24.04 -13.12 -3.06
C SER A 437 24.91 -12.10 -2.31
N GLY A 438 24.34 -11.41 -1.33
CA GLY A 438 25.04 -10.40 -0.54
C GLY A 438 25.04 -9.01 -1.17
N LEU A 439 25.92 -8.16 -0.65
CA LEU A 439 26.07 -6.77 -1.04
C LEU A 439 27.45 -6.52 -1.64
N ALA A 440 27.51 -5.81 -2.75
CA ALA A 440 28.71 -5.14 -3.21
C ALA A 440 28.60 -3.64 -2.94
N ARG A 441 29.73 -2.99 -2.65
CA ARG A 441 29.81 -1.55 -2.39
C ARG A 441 30.83 -0.92 -3.33
N VAL A 442 30.47 0.19 -3.94
CA VAL A 442 31.39 1.09 -4.63
C VAL A 442 31.41 2.43 -3.90
N THR A 443 32.57 2.82 -3.38
CA THR A 443 32.74 4.12 -2.73
C THR A 443 33.45 5.10 -3.65
N ALA A 444 32.96 6.33 -3.76
CA ALA A 444 33.63 7.41 -4.48
C ALA A 444 33.47 8.73 -3.71
N GLY A 445 34.44 9.05 -2.86
CA GLY A 445 34.38 10.25 -2.00
C GLY A 445 33.39 10.05 -0.85
N LYS A 446 32.31 10.85 -0.83
CA LYS A 446 31.20 10.75 0.15
C LYS A 446 29.97 10.02 -0.42
N ILE A 447 30.17 9.22 -1.45
CA ILE A 447 29.14 8.42 -2.11
C ILE A 447 29.41 6.94 -1.87
N SER A 448 28.37 6.20 -1.52
CA SER A 448 28.35 4.75 -1.52
C SER A 448 27.21 4.21 -2.38
N VAL A 449 27.57 3.51 -3.45
CA VAL A 449 26.62 2.73 -4.25
C VAL A 449 26.64 1.29 -3.78
N TRP A 450 25.49 0.78 -3.38
CA TRP A 450 25.29 -0.61 -2.97
C TRP A 450 24.55 -1.35 -4.08
N LEU A 451 25.07 -2.52 -4.47
CA LEU A 451 24.51 -3.33 -5.56
C LEU A 451 24.23 -4.75 -5.06
N SER A 452 23.05 -5.27 -5.39
CA SER A 452 22.65 -6.63 -5.07
C SER A 452 21.67 -7.18 -6.10
N ASN A 453 21.51 -8.50 -6.12
CA ASN A 453 20.47 -9.14 -6.91
C ASN A 453 19.08 -8.96 -6.27
N LYS A 454 18.06 -8.69 -7.08
CA LYS A 454 16.66 -8.54 -6.65
C LYS A 454 16.17 -9.72 -5.81
N THR A 455 16.48 -10.96 -6.22
CA THR A 455 15.99 -12.18 -5.56
C THR A 455 16.56 -12.33 -4.14
N TRP A 456 17.79 -11.88 -3.91
CA TRP A 456 18.40 -11.83 -2.60
C TRP A 456 17.89 -10.62 -1.79
N LEU A 457 17.82 -9.44 -2.42
CA LEU A 457 17.55 -8.18 -1.76
C LEU A 457 16.10 -8.04 -1.28
N ALA A 458 15.13 -8.22 -2.18
CA ALA A 458 13.72 -7.91 -1.93
C ALA A 458 13.15 -8.54 -0.65
N PRO A 459 13.35 -9.86 -0.38
CA PRO A 459 12.80 -10.47 0.83
C PRO A 459 13.57 -10.15 2.11
N ARG A 460 14.76 -9.54 2.01
CA ARG A 460 15.69 -9.34 3.15
C ARG A 460 15.82 -7.90 3.60
N PHE A 461 15.57 -6.93 2.73
CA PHE A 461 15.89 -5.53 2.95
C PHE A 461 14.77 -4.75 3.66
N TRP A 462 15.15 -3.91 4.63
CA TRP A 462 14.26 -3.03 5.38
C TRP A 462 14.93 -1.67 5.63
N GLN A 463 14.14 -0.59 5.63
CA GLN A 463 14.60 0.77 5.96
C GLN A 463 13.72 1.37 7.08
N PRO A 464 13.81 0.87 8.32
CA PRO A 464 13.09 1.48 9.43
C PRO A 464 13.62 2.90 9.68
N ARG A 465 12.69 3.81 9.97
CA ARG A 465 13.01 5.16 10.45
C ARG A 465 13.50 5.07 11.88
N VAL A 466 14.51 5.86 12.21
CA VAL A 466 15.06 5.94 13.56
C VAL A 466 14.24 6.93 14.37
N SER A 467 13.64 6.47 15.47
CA SER A 467 12.89 7.34 16.40
C SER A 467 13.75 8.52 16.87
N GLY A 468 13.21 9.74 16.83
CA GLY A 468 13.93 10.95 17.22
C GLY A 468 13.62 12.20 16.37
N THR A 469 12.87 12.07 15.28
CA THR A 469 12.34 13.22 14.55
C THR A 469 11.16 13.83 15.31
N SER A 470 11.28 15.10 15.68
CA SER A 470 10.20 15.87 16.30
C SER A 470 9.02 16.06 15.33
N GLY A 471 7.79 16.10 15.86
CA GLY A 471 6.59 16.42 15.08
C GLY A 471 6.08 15.29 14.16
N ASN A 472 5.64 15.64 12.95
CA ASN A 472 5.03 14.71 11.99
C ASN A 472 6.05 13.84 11.22
N GLY A 473 7.34 13.92 11.57
CA GLY A 473 8.40 13.10 10.97
C GLY A 473 8.21 11.58 11.14
N ARG A 474 7.26 11.15 11.99
CA ARG A 474 6.86 9.73 12.12
C ARG A 474 6.14 9.17 10.89
N TYR A 475 5.50 10.04 10.10
CA TYR A 475 4.77 9.70 8.86
C TYR A 475 5.63 9.91 7.61
N ASP A 476 6.72 10.67 7.75
CA ASP A 476 7.62 10.97 6.64
C ASP A 476 8.56 9.79 6.36
N LEU A 477 8.28 9.10 5.25
CA LEU A 477 9.11 8.03 4.75
C LEU A 477 10.17 8.52 3.76
N SER A 478 10.42 9.83 3.63
CA SER A 478 11.51 10.37 2.83
C SER A 478 12.88 9.86 3.32
N PRO A 479 13.83 9.54 2.41
CA PRO A 479 15.23 9.26 2.74
C PRO A 479 15.96 10.31 3.57
N ARG A 480 15.44 11.56 3.60
CA ARG A 480 16.02 12.66 4.38
C ARG A 480 15.75 12.50 5.88
N THR A 481 14.73 11.71 6.22
CA THR A 481 14.42 11.35 7.61
C THR A 481 15.35 10.23 8.05
N GLY A 482 16.04 10.44 9.17
CA GLY A 482 17.03 9.51 9.71
C GLY A 482 16.55 8.05 9.71
N SER A 483 17.32 7.18 9.06
CA SER A 483 17.01 5.76 8.91
C SER A 483 18.28 4.91 9.00
N VAL A 484 18.09 3.63 9.23
CA VAL A 484 19.14 2.60 9.08
C VAL A 484 18.72 1.62 7.98
N LEU A 485 19.69 0.99 7.34
CA LEU A 485 19.43 -0.07 6.35
C LEU A 485 19.69 -1.41 7.00
N VAL A 486 18.70 -2.29 7.00
CA VAL A 486 18.72 -3.58 7.69
C VAL A 486 18.46 -4.70 6.69
N PHE A 487 19.28 -5.74 6.74
CA PHE A 487 19.20 -6.90 5.85
C PHE A 487 19.14 -8.19 6.66
N GLY A 488 18.23 -9.10 6.29
CA GLY A 488 18.21 -10.48 6.76
C GLY A 488 16.96 -10.92 7.51
N PRO A 489 16.49 -10.19 8.56
CA PRO A 489 15.28 -10.55 9.31
C PRO A 489 14.02 -10.69 8.46
N TYR A 490 13.06 -11.48 8.95
CA TYR A 490 11.77 -11.70 8.26
C TYR A 490 10.93 -10.43 8.20
N LEU A 491 10.98 -9.62 9.25
CA LEU A 491 10.33 -8.31 9.33
C LEU A 491 11.13 -7.44 10.30
N VAL A 492 11.30 -6.16 9.95
CA VAL A 492 11.82 -5.15 10.87
C VAL A 492 10.73 -4.10 11.07
N ARG A 493 10.21 -4.01 12.29
CA ARG A 493 9.06 -3.15 12.65
C ARG A 493 9.51 -1.73 12.99
N SER A 494 10.57 -1.60 13.78
CA SER A 494 11.05 -0.29 14.22
C SER A 494 12.56 -0.27 14.49
N ALA A 495 13.11 0.94 14.52
CA ALA A 495 14.47 1.21 14.93
C ALA A 495 14.51 2.44 15.84
N THR A 496 15.26 2.36 16.93
CA THR A 496 15.52 3.49 17.84
C THR A 496 17.01 3.59 18.10
N VAL A 497 17.56 4.80 18.03
CA VAL A 497 18.95 5.05 18.39
C VAL A 497 18.96 5.91 19.66
N GLN A 498 19.63 5.42 20.69
CA GLN A 498 19.89 6.16 21.91
C GLN A 498 21.38 6.08 22.21
N ALA A 499 22.05 7.24 22.23
CA ALA A 499 23.52 7.32 22.32
C ALA A 499 24.20 6.44 21.24
N SER A 500 24.96 5.42 21.65
CA SER A 500 25.65 4.47 20.77
C SER A 500 24.91 3.13 20.60
N THR A 501 23.66 3.03 21.02
CA THR A 501 22.87 1.80 20.96
C THR A 501 21.79 1.91 19.89
N LEU A 502 21.78 0.97 18.95
CA LEU A 502 20.69 0.75 18.00
C LEU A 502 19.81 -0.39 18.53
N ALA A 503 18.56 -0.10 18.84
CA ALA A 503 17.55 -1.10 19.17
C ALA A 503 16.63 -1.33 17.97
N LEU A 504 16.50 -2.58 17.56
CA LEU A 504 15.60 -3.03 16.50
C LEU A 504 14.51 -3.91 17.10
N THR A 505 13.29 -3.77 16.58
CA THR A 505 12.20 -4.72 16.85
C THR A 505 11.72 -5.36 15.56
N GLY A 506 11.28 -6.62 15.64
CA GLY A 506 10.80 -7.33 14.48
C GLY A 506 10.65 -8.84 14.69
N ASP A 507 10.51 -9.54 13.58
CA ASP A 507 10.15 -10.95 13.54
C ASP A 507 11.22 -11.74 12.79
N LEU A 508 11.37 -12.99 13.20
CA LEU A 508 12.34 -13.93 12.64
C LEU A 508 11.58 -15.19 12.20
N LYS A 509 12.08 -15.88 11.16
CA LYS A 509 11.55 -17.20 10.81
C LYS A 509 12.06 -18.23 11.81
N SER A 510 11.19 -19.13 12.27
CA SER A 510 11.57 -20.26 13.11
C SER A 510 12.52 -21.22 12.37
N GLY A 511 13.33 -21.97 13.13
CA GLY A 511 14.06 -23.12 12.59
C GLY A 511 15.53 -22.88 12.26
N GLY A 512 16.22 -21.96 12.94
CA GLY A 512 17.67 -21.84 12.80
C GLY A 512 18.22 -20.50 13.25
N ALA A 513 19.19 -19.98 12.50
CA ALA A 513 19.81 -18.70 12.75
C ALA A 513 19.39 -17.69 11.67
N THR A 514 19.19 -16.43 12.08
CA THR A 514 18.92 -15.33 11.15
C THR A 514 20.14 -14.42 11.09
N GLU A 515 20.64 -14.18 9.89
CA GLU A 515 21.67 -13.17 9.65
C GLU A 515 21.08 -11.76 9.85
N LEU A 516 21.85 -10.88 10.50
CA LEU A 516 21.56 -9.46 10.62
C LEU A 516 22.72 -8.68 10.03
N GLU A 517 22.49 -7.96 8.94
CA GLU A 517 23.49 -7.09 8.32
C GLU A 517 22.95 -5.64 8.24
N LEU A 518 23.81 -4.66 8.48
CA LEU A 518 23.42 -3.29 8.84
C LEU A 518 24.32 -2.25 8.17
N ILE A 519 23.70 -1.20 7.61
CA ILE A 519 24.35 0.08 7.30
C ILE A 519 23.79 1.11 8.28
N VAL A 520 24.65 1.55 9.20
CA VAL A 520 24.29 2.35 10.38
C VAL A 520 25.34 3.43 10.63
N PRO A 521 25.02 4.49 11.40
CA PRO A 521 26.02 5.45 11.85
C PRO A 521 27.20 4.77 12.54
N GLY A 522 28.40 5.24 12.24
CA GLY A 522 29.66 4.81 12.81
C GLY A 522 29.82 5.18 14.29
N SER A 523 28.84 5.86 14.90
CA SER A 523 28.71 6.04 16.35
C SER A 523 28.09 4.82 17.06
N ILE A 524 27.42 3.92 16.33
CA ILE A 524 26.79 2.73 16.92
C ILE A 524 27.86 1.74 17.39
N ARG A 525 27.70 1.26 18.62
CA ARG A 525 28.59 0.29 19.30
C ARG A 525 27.83 -0.94 19.79
N THR A 526 26.55 -0.79 20.06
CA THR A 526 25.68 -1.86 20.56
C THR A 526 24.47 -2.00 19.66
N VAL A 527 24.14 -3.24 19.30
CA VAL A 527 22.94 -3.58 18.55
C VAL A 527 22.08 -4.49 19.40
N LEU A 528 20.80 -4.15 19.55
CA LEU A 528 19.80 -4.97 20.22
C LEU A 528 18.75 -5.43 19.21
N TRP A 529 18.32 -6.68 19.31
CA TRP A 529 17.17 -7.24 18.61
C TRP A 529 16.12 -7.70 19.63
N ASN A 530 14.93 -7.11 19.60
CA ASN A 530 13.86 -7.37 20.57
C ASN A 530 14.37 -7.30 22.02
N GLY A 531 15.18 -6.27 22.32
CA GLY A 531 15.78 -6.04 23.63
C GLY A 531 17.00 -6.90 23.98
N LYS A 532 17.39 -7.87 23.14
CA LYS A 532 18.54 -8.75 23.38
C LYS A 532 19.77 -8.31 22.59
N PRO A 533 20.99 -8.30 23.17
CA PRO A 533 22.20 -7.96 22.44
C PRO A 533 22.48 -8.91 21.27
N VAL A 534 22.90 -8.35 20.14
CA VAL A 534 23.41 -9.10 18.98
C VAL A 534 24.88 -8.79 18.81
N GLN A 535 25.72 -9.82 18.83
CA GLN A 535 27.14 -9.68 18.54
C GLN A 535 27.32 -9.37 17.06
N VAL A 536 27.94 -8.23 16.76
CA VAL A 536 28.17 -7.75 15.39
C VAL A 536 29.64 -7.41 15.16
N SER A 537 30.12 -7.65 13.96
CA SER A 537 31.46 -7.29 13.51
C SER A 537 31.41 -6.55 12.17
N LYS A 538 32.46 -5.76 11.87
CA LYS A 538 32.58 -5.08 10.58
C LYS A 538 32.90 -6.09 9.48
N THR A 539 32.18 -6.02 8.36
CA THR A 539 32.47 -6.82 7.17
C THR A 539 33.51 -6.15 6.29
N SER A 540 34.00 -6.88 5.28
CA SER A 540 34.90 -6.35 4.24
C SER A 540 34.26 -5.25 3.38
N VAL A 541 32.93 -5.16 3.32
CA VAL A 541 32.20 -4.09 2.62
C VAL A 541 31.86 -2.90 3.54
N GLY A 542 32.22 -2.98 4.82
CA GLY A 542 32.02 -1.91 5.80
C GLY A 542 30.63 -1.87 6.44
N THR A 543 29.82 -2.92 6.28
CA THR A 543 28.58 -3.12 7.06
C THR A 543 28.89 -3.66 8.46
N LEU A 544 27.95 -3.57 9.40
CA LEU A 544 27.97 -4.40 10.61
C LEU A 544 27.17 -5.67 10.36
N LYS A 545 27.69 -6.83 10.76
CA LYS A 545 27.05 -8.12 10.54
C LYS A 545 27.11 -9.00 11.77
N GLY A 546 26.02 -9.68 12.07
CA GLY A 546 25.86 -10.60 13.19
C GLY A 546 24.87 -11.71 12.89
N ILE A 547 24.68 -12.59 13.88
CA ILE A 547 23.75 -13.71 13.79
C ILE A 547 22.84 -13.69 15.01
N ILE A 548 21.53 -13.80 14.77
CA ILE A 548 20.50 -13.96 15.78
C ILE A 548 20.10 -15.43 15.83
N GLN A 549 20.30 -16.08 16.98
CA GLN A 549 19.84 -17.45 17.19
C GLN A 549 18.32 -17.46 17.38
N VAL A 550 17.62 -18.29 16.61
CA VAL A 550 16.16 -18.43 16.68
C VAL A 550 15.83 -19.79 17.28
N ALA A 551 15.06 -19.78 18.38
CA ALA A 551 14.54 -21.01 18.93
C ALA A 551 13.67 -21.73 17.90
N ASN A 552 13.84 -23.04 17.79
CA ASN A 552 12.89 -23.86 17.05
C ASN A 552 11.64 -24.05 17.91
N LEU A 553 10.59 -23.32 17.58
CA LEU A 553 9.30 -23.42 18.26
C LEU A 553 8.39 -24.33 17.43
N THR A 554 8.18 -25.55 17.91
CA THR A 554 7.14 -26.43 17.37
C THR A 554 5.99 -26.47 18.38
N PRO A 555 4.91 -25.71 18.18
CA PRO A 555 3.79 -25.70 19.11
C PRO A 555 3.13 -27.09 19.13
N LYS A 556 2.85 -27.60 20.33
CA LYS A 556 2.03 -28.80 20.49
C LYS A 556 0.56 -28.38 20.45
N LEU A 557 -0.13 -28.71 19.38
CA LEU A 557 -1.57 -28.48 19.24
C LEU A 557 -2.35 -29.69 19.77
N PRO A 558 -3.53 -29.49 20.39
CA PRO A 558 -4.39 -30.61 20.76
C PRO A 558 -4.91 -31.32 19.51
N SER A 559 -5.10 -32.64 19.61
CA SER A 559 -5.79 -33.39 18.56
C SER A 559 -7.30 -33.22 18.73
N LEU A 560 -7.97 -32.65 17.72
CA LEU A 560 -9.43 -32.50 17.72
C LEU A 560 -10.15 -33.86 17.87
N LYS A 561 -9.54 -34.96 17.40
CA LYS A 561 -10.09 -36.32 17.54
C LYS A 561 -10.09 -36.84 18.98
N SER A 562 -9.18 -36.33 19.80
CA SER A 562 -9.04 -36.75 21.21
C SER A 562 -9.82 -35.89 22.20
N LEU A 563 -10.47 -34.83 21.72
CA LEU A 563 -11.29 -33.97 22.57
C LEU A 563 -12.58 -34.70 22.97
N GLU A 564 -13.08 -34.44 24.17
CA GLU A 564 -14.43 -34.81 24.56
C GLU A 564 -15.43 -33.94 23.77
N TRP A 565 -16.15 -34.55 22.83
CA TRP A 565 -17.19 -33.88 22.07
C TRP A 565 -18.53 -34.01 22.78
N ARG A 566 -19.27 -32.89 22.84
CA ARG A 566 -20.67 -32.86 23.25
C ARG A 566 -21.53 -32.49 22.05
N CYS A 567 -22.63 -33.19 21.87
CA CYS A 567 -23.61 -32.92 20.82
C CYS A 567 -25.00 -32.67 21.43
N ALA A 568 -25.79 -31.88 20.75
CA ALA A 568 -27.21 -31.67 21.00
C ALA A 568 -27.91 -31.63 19.64
N ASP A 569 -29.16 -32.11 19.59
CA ASP A 569 -30.00 -31.94 18.41
C ASP A 569 -30.27 -30.43 18.21
N SER A 570 -29.99 -29.93 17.00
CA SER A 570 -30.18 -28.53 16.61
C SER A 570 -31.34 -28.36 15.63
N LEU A 571 -32.17 -29.39 15.46
CA LEU A 571 -33.44 -29.32 14.75
C LEU A 571 -34.59 -29.94 15.59
N PRO A 572 -34.78 -29.54 16.86
CA PRO A 572 -35.88 -30.06 17.68
C PRO A 572 -37.28 -29.75 17.11
N GLU A 573 -37.39 -28.80 16.18
CA GLU A 573 -38.62 -28.34 15.55
C GLU A 573 -39.41 -29.44 14.82
N ILE A 574 -38.75 -30.52 14.38
CA ILE A 574 -39.42 -31.63 13.68
C ILE A 574 -40.07 -32.64 14.63
N ALA A 575 -39.88 -32.50 15.95
CA ALA A 575 -40.39 -33.45 16.93
C ALA A 575 -41.91 -33.32 17.13
N VAL A 576 -42.59 -34.47 17.25
CA VAL A 576 -44.01 -34.55 17.61
C VAL A 576 -44.17 -34.08 19.06
N GLY A 577 -44.47 -32.81 19.26
CA GLY A 577 -44.57 -32.16 20.59
C GLY A 577 -43.66 -30.95 20.77
N PHE A 578 -42.94 -30.49 19.74
CA PHE A 578 -42.25 -29.20 19.80
C PHE A 578 -43.25 -28.05 20.02
N ASP A 579 -42.94 -27.17 20.97
CA ASP A 579 -43.75 -25.98 21.28
C ASP A 579 -43.18 -24.75 20.57
N ASP A 580 -43.85 -24.35 19.50
CA ASP A 580 -43.53 -23.16 18.71
C ASP A 580 -44.31 -21.90 19.16
N SER A 581 -45.00 -21.92 20.31
CA SER A 581 -45.83 -20.80 20.79
C SER A 581 -45.08 -19.47 21.00
N LYS A 582 -43.75 -19.52 21.11
CA LYS A 582 -42.86 -18.35 21.22
C LYS A 582 -42.36 -17.82 19.87
N TRP A 583 -42.69 -18.48 18.76
CA TRP A 583 -42.27 -18.03 17.43
C TRP A 583 -42.92 -16.71 17.06
N THR A 584 -42.20 -15.93 16.24
CA THR A 584 -42.79 -14.72 15.67
C THR A 584 -43.80 -15.12 14.62
N MET A 585 -45.07 -14.80 14.86
CA MET A 585 -46.14 -15.04 13.89
C MET A 585 -45.91 -14.24 12.61
N ALA A 586 -45.80 -14.92 11.46
CA ALA A 586 -45.65 -14.30 10.15
C ALA A 586 -47.00 -13.82 9.59
N THR A 587 -47.68 -12.91 10.29
CA THR A 587 -49.05 -12.46 9.98
C THR A 587 -49.12 -11.19 9.13
N LYS A 588 -47.98 -10.64 8.69
CA LYS A 588 -47.95 -9.46 7.82
C LYS A 588 -48.55 -9.82 6.45
N ASN A 589 -49.62 -9.13 6.06
CA ASN A 589 -50.30 -9.30 4.77
C ASN A 589 -49.83 -8.29 3.70
N SER A 590 -48.82 -7.49 4.02
CA SER A 590 -48.23 -6.48 3.13
C SER A 590 -46.76 -6.28 3.48
N THR A 591 -45.98 -5.82 2.49
CA THR A 591 -44.57 -5.48 2.64
C THR A 591 -44.30 -4.09 2.07
N VAL A 592 -43.32 -3.41 2.66
CA VAL A 592 -42.80 -2.13 2.16
C VAL A 592 -41.75 -2.31 1.06
N LEU A 593 -41.36 -3.56 0.77
CA LEU A 593 -40.40 -3.89 -0.28
C LEU A 593 -41.01 -3.68 -1.67
N SER A 594 -40.61 -2.59 -2.34
CA SER A 594 -40.99 -2.31 -3.72
C SER A 594 -40.34 -3.27 -4.74
N GLN A 595 -39.25 -3.95 -4.37
CA GLN A 595 -38.42 -4.76 -5.27
C GLN A 595 -38.82 -6.24 -5.38
N SER A 596 -39.84 -6.68 -4.63
CA SER A 596 -40.42 -8.03 -4.75
C SER A 596 -41.88 -8.01 -4.31
N PRO A 597 -42.80 -7.51 -5.17
CA PRO A 597 -44.22 -7.41 -4.85
C PRO A 597 -44.94 -8.77 -4.83
N ASN A 598 -44.28 -9.86 -5.22
CA ASN A 598 -44.82 -11.22 -5.21
C ASN A 598 -44.23 -12.02 -4.04
N ILE A 599 -44.80 -11.84 -2.85
CA ILE A 599 -44.80 -12.84 -1.76
C ILE A 599 -46.24 -13.06 -1.35
#